data_AF-A0A497KEA3-F1
#
_entry.id   AF-A0A497KEA3-F1
#
_cell.length_a   1.000
_cell.length_b   1.000
_cell.length_c   1.000
_cell.angle_alpha   90.00
_cell.angle_beta   90.00
_cell.angle_gamma   90.00
#
_symmetry.space_group_name_H-M   'P 1'
#
loop_
_entity.id
_entity.type
_entity.pdbx_description
1 polymer ?
#
loop_
_entity_poly.entity_id
_entity_poly.type
_entity_poly.pdbx_seq_one_letter_code
_entity_poly.pdbx_strand_id
1 'polypeptide(L)'
;LLLSDNAMVYAVPELLAKAQGAELSHEAAVGKIAEEEIQYLMARGFSEKEAASLIVRGFMDISIFGLPKELEENMQRIIKATAERAL
;
A
#
# COMPACT_ATOMS: atom_id res chain seq x y z
N LEU A 1 -1.19 2.09 5.29
CA LEU A 1 -0.17 3.15 5.09
C LEU A 1 -0.77 4.52 5.47
N LEU A 2 -0.12 5.27 6.33
CA LEU A 2 -0.50 6.63 6.73
C LEU A 2 0.31 7.63 5.90
N LEU A 3 -0.37 8.52 5.17
CA LEU A 3 0.25 9.45 4.21
C LEU A 3 0.28 10.91 4.66
N SER A 4 -0.37 11.24 5.78
CA SER A 4 -0.37 12.58 6.35
C SER A 4 -0.40 12.52 7.88
N ASP A 5 -0.02 13.61 8.54
CA ASP A 5 0.02 13.66 10.01
C ASP A 5 -1.36 13.63 10.66
N ASN A 6 -2.40 13.99 9.91
CA ASN A 6 -3.80 13.91 10.36
C ASN A 6 -4.47 12.60 9.92
N ALA A 7 -3.74 11.69 9.27
CA ALA A 7 -4.30 10.42 8.83
C ALA A 7 -4.57 9.50 10.03
N MET A 8 -5.71 8.81 9.99
CA MET A 8 -6.11 7.84 11.01
C MET A 8 -6.58 6.56 10.34
N VAL A 9 -6.15 5.42 10.87
CA VAL A 9 -6.56 4.09 10.40
C VAL A 9 -6.93 3.23 11.60
N TYR A 10 -8.08 2.57 11.52
CA TYR A 10 -8.48 1.53 12.47
C TYR A 10 -8.31 0.16 11.83
N ALA A 11 -7.63 -0.75 12.52
CA ALA A 11 -7.58 -2.16 12.18
C ALA A 11 -8.16 -2.96 13.36
N VAL A 12 -9.38 -3.46 13.20
CA VAL A 12 -10.11 -4.17 14.26
C VAL A 12 -10.44 -5.59 13.76
N PRO A 13 -9.55 -6.57 13.93
CA PRO A 13 -9.80 -7.93 13.50
C PRO A 13 -10.64 -8.71 14.50
N GLU A 14 -11.45 -9.63 13.99
CA GLU A 14 -12.17 -10.63 14.78
C GLU A 14 -11.98 -12.00 14.14
N LEU A 15 -11.60 -12.99 14.95
CA LEU A 15 -11.39 -14.37 14.53
C LEU A 15 -12.22 -15.28 15.44
N LEU A 16 -13.15 -16.03 14.85
CA LEU A 16 -14.01 -16.95 15.58
C LEU A 16 -13.93 -18.35 14.96
N ALA A 17 -13.38 -19.31 15.70
CA ALA A 17 -13.45 -20.73 15.35
C ALA A 17 -14.42 -21.45 16.30
N LYS A 18 -15.34 -22.24 15.73
CA LYS A 18 -16.31 -23.07 16.49
C LYS A 18 -16.04 -24.58 16.38
N ALA A 19 -15.04 -24.98 15.61
CA ALA A 19 -14.72 -26.37 15.31
C ALA A 19 -13.37 -26.79 15.88
N GLN A 20 -13.23 -28.07 16.22
CA GLN A 20 -11.94 -28.66 16.61
C GLN A 20 -11.02 -28.77 15.39
N GLY A 21 -9.74 -28.41 15.56
CA GLY A 21 -8.74 -28.47 14.49
C GLY A 21 -8.69 -27.24 13.59
N ALA A 22 -9.34 -26.13 13.94
CA ALA A 22 -9.24 -24.88 13.19
C ALA A 22 -7.90 -24.17 13.46
N GLU A 23 -7.21 -23.81 12.39
CA GLU A 23 -6.04 -22.92 12.41
C GLU A 23 -6.44 -21.58 11.78
N LEU A 24 -6.25 -20.49 12.52
CA LEU A 24 -6.59 -19.14 12.06
C LEU A 24 -5.34 -18.26 12.15
N SER A 25 -5.04 -17.51 11.09
CA SER A 25 -4.00 -16.49 11.08
C SER A 25 -4.59 -15.15 10.63
N HIS A 26 -4.00 -14.07 11.14
CA HIS A 26 -4.34 -12.70 10.73
C HIS A 26 -3.08 -11.84 10.79
N GLU A 27 -2.88 -11.04 9.75
CA GLU A 27 -1.83 -10.04 9.67
C GLU A 27 -2.45 -8.69 9.34
N ALA A 28 -2.03 -7.66 10.07
CA ALA A 28 -2.36 -6.27 9.80
C ALA A 28 -1.11 -5.42 10.00
N ALA A 29 -0.83 -4.55 9.02
CA ALA A 29 0.28 -3.61 9.08
C ALA A 29 -0.26 -2.18 8.93
N VAL A 30 0.00 -1.35 9.94
CA VAL A 30 -0.34 0.08 9.95
C VAL A 30 0.92 0.86 10.32
N GLY A 31 1.27 1.84 9.50
CA GLY A 31 2.47 2.65 9.70
C GLY A 31 2.54 3.80 8.70
N LYS A 32 3.46 4.74 8.97
CA LYS A 32 3.85 5.80 8.02
C LYS A 32 4.84 5.25 6.99
N ILE A 33 5.08 6.00 5.91
CA ILE A 33 6.20 5.72 4.99
C ILE A 33 7.51 5.85 5.79
N ALA A 34 8.45 4.92 5.59
CA ALA A 34 9.75 4.99 6.25
C ALA A 34 10.60 6.10 5.64
N GLU A 35 11.06 7.03 6.48
CA GLU A 35 11.86 8.18 6.03
C GLU A 35 13.20 7.74 5.40
N GLU A 36 13.79 6.66 5.89
CA GLU A 36 15.00 6.07 5.33
C GLU A 36 14.80 5.61 3.87
N GLU A 37 13.65 5.05 3.53
CA GLU A 37 13.33 4.61 2.16
C GLU A 37 13.18 5.82 1.21
N ILE A 38 12.57 6.90 1.70
CA ILE A 38 12.47 8.17 0.97
C ILE A 38 13.86 8.75 0.72
N GLN A 39 14.67 8.89 1.76
CA GLN A 39 16.02 9.43 1.67
C GLN A 39 16.91 8.60 0.73
N TYR A 40 16.75 7.27 0.76
CA TYR A 40 17.45 6.36 -0.13
C TYR A 40 17.09 6.54 -1.61
N LEU A 41 15.79 6.69 -1.92
CA LEU A 41 15.36 7.01 -3.29
C LEU A 41 15.81 8.41 -3.71
N MET A 42 15.78 9.39 -2.81
CA MET A 42 16.29 10.73 -3.09
C MET A 42 17.79 10.72 -3.42
N ALA A 43 18.58 9.92 -2.71
CA ALA A 43 20.00 9.72 -3.00
C ALA A 43 20.26 9.12 -4.40
N ARG A 44 19.24 8.49 -5.00
CA ARG A 44 19.28 7.99 -6.39
C ARG A 44 18.78 8.99 -7.44
N GLY A 45 18.49 10.22 -7.03
CA GLY A 45 18.11 11.31 -7.93
C GLY A 45 16.60 11.49 -8.11
N PHE A 46 15.76 10.80 -7.33
CA PHE A 46 14.33 11.11 -7.28
C PHE A 46 14.08 12.33 -6.39
N SER A 47 13.09 13.15 -6.73
CA SER A 47 12.54 14.10 -5.77
C SER A 47 11.83 13.36 -4.63
N GLU A 48 11.67 14.02 -3.48
CA GLU A 48 10.91 13.47 -2.35
C GLU A 48 9.50 13.02 -2.76
N LYS A 49 8.83 13.82 -3.59
CA LYS A 49 7.50 13.50 -4.12
C LYS A 49 7.51 12.27 -5.03
N GLU A 50 8.50 12.14 -5.90
CA GLU A 50 8.65 10.96 -6.76
C GLU A 50 8.97 9.71 -5.93
N ALA A 51 9.83 9.82 -4.92
CA ALA A 51 10.16 8.74 -4.00
C ALA A 51 8.91 8.25 -3.25
N ALA A 52 8.15 9.16 -2.66
CA ALA A 52 6.91 8.82 -1.97
C ALA A 52 5.89 8.18 -2.92
N SER A 53 5.74 8.70 -4.13
CA SER A 53 4.85 8.14 -5.15
C SER A 53 5.25 6.72 -5.55
N LEU A 54 6.56 6.45 -5.70
CA LEU A 54 7.07 5.11 -5.99
C LEU A 54 6.77 4.11 -4.87
N ILE A 55 7.00 4.48 -3.61
CA ILE A 55 6.71 3.62 -2.45
C ILE A 55 5.21 3.33 -2.36
N VAL A 56 4.38 4.37 -2.50
CA VAL A 56 2.91 4.23 -2.48
C VAL A 56 2.42 3.33 -3.61
N ARG A 57 2.97 3.48 -4.82
CA ARG A 57 2.64 2.60 -5.96
C ARG A 57 3.02 1.15 -5.69
N GLY A 58 4.19 0.88 -5.11
CA GLY A 58 4.60 -0.47 -4.72
C GLY A 58 3.71 -1.06 -3.63
N PHE A 59 3.31 -0.25 -2.63
CA PHE A 59 2.36 -0.68 -1.59
C PHE A 59 0.97 -0.98 -2.14
N MET A 60 0.52 -0.23 -3.15
CA MET A 60 -0.77 -0.43 -3.82
C MET A 60 -0.73 -1.46 -4.95
N ASP A 61 0.43 -2.04 -5.25
CA ASP A 61 0.56 -3.03 -6.31
C ASP A 61 -0.09 -4.35 -5.88
N ILE A 62 -1.36 -4.47 -6.25
CA ILE A 62 -2.16 -5.68 -6.10
C ILE A 62 -2.10 -6.44 -7.42
N SER A 63 -0.95 -7.05 -7.72
CA SER A 63 -0.83 -7.92 -8.89
C SER A 63 -1.83 -9.08 -8.76
N ILE A 64 -2.92 -9.04 -9.53
CA ILE A 64 -3.95 -10.09 -9.54
C ILE A 64 -3.68 -11.01 -10.72
N PHE A 65 -3.40 -12.28 -10.44
CA PHE A 65 -3.16 -13.28 -11.47
C PHE A 65 -4.43 -13.53 -12.31
N GLY A 66 -4.31 -13.45 -13.64
CA GLY A 66 -5.40 -13.74 -14.57
C GLY A 66 -6.32 -12.56 -14.92
N LEU A 67 -5.96 -11.33 -14.54
CA LEU A 67 -6.73 -10.15 -14.94
C LEU A 67 -6.59 -9.87 -16.45
N PRO A 68 -7.68 -9.58 -17.18
CA PRO A 68 -7.60 -9.07 -18.54
C PRO A 68 -6.76 -7.78 -18.63
N LYS A 69 -5.90 -7.69 -19.66
CA LYS A 69 -4.94 -6.58 -19.85
C LYS A 69 -5.59 -5.18 -19.75
N GLU A 70 -6.78 -5.01 -20.31
CA GLU A 70 -7.49 -3.72 -20.29
C GLU A 70 -7.84 -3.28 -18.85
N LEU A 71 -8.21 -4.23 -17.98
CA LEU A 71 -8.50 -3.95 -16.58
C LEU A 71 -7.22 -3.63 -15.81
N GLU A 72 -6.11 -4.32 -16.11
CA GLU A 72 -4.80 -4.05 -15.51
C GLU A 72 -4.34 -2.62 -15.83
N GLU A 73 -4.43 -2.21 -17.10
CA GLU A 73 -4.09 -0.85 -17.53
C GLU A 73 -4.98 0.22 -16.89
N ASN A 74 -6.26 -0.07 -16.69
CA ASN A 74 -7.19 0.83 -16.00
C ASN A 74 -6.85 0.94 -14.50
N MET A 75 -6.53 -0.18 -13.85
CA MET A 75 -6.10 -0.19 -12.45
C MET A 75 -4.81 0.60 -12.25
N GLN A 76 -3.79 0.39 -13.10
CA GLN A 76 -2.54 1.14 -13.02
C GLN A 76 -2.76 2.66 -13.16
N ARG A 77 -3.68 3.07 -14.04
CA ARG A 77 -4.05 4.50 -14.18
C ARG A 77 -4.68 5.06 -12.90
N ILE A 78 -5.60 4.33 -12.29
CA ILE A 78 -6.27 4.74 -11.05
C ILE A 78 -5.27 4.81 -9.88
N ILE A 79 -4.42 3.80 -9.74
CA ILE A 79 -3.36 3.75 -8.70
C ILE A 79 -2.44 4.96 -8.84
N LYS A 80 -1.95 5.25 -10.06
CA LYS A 80 -1.08 6.40 -10.31
C LYS A 80 -1.76 7.73 -9.93
N ALA A 81 -2.97 7.96 -10.42
CA ALA A 81 -3.71 9.19 -10.14
C ALA A 81 -4.03 9.37 -8.65
N THR A 82 -4.28 8.27 -7.93
CA THR A 82 -4.54 8.29 -6.49
C THR A 82 -3.29 8.62 -5.69
N ALA A 83 -2.15 7.99 -6.03
CA ALA A 83 -0.86 8.27 -5.40
C ALA A 83 -0.46 9.75 -5.54
N GLU A 84 -0.63 10.34 -6.73
CA GLU A 84 -0.31 11.75 -6.98
C GLU A 84 -1.20 12.74 -6.21
N ARG A 85 -2.45 12.36 -5.89
CA ARG A 85 -3.39 13.20 -5.13
C ARG A 85 -3.22 13.08 -3.62
N ALA A 86 -2.78 11.92 -3.14
CA ALA A 86 -2.60 11.66 -1.72
C ALA A 86 -1.29 12.24 -1.16
N LEU A 87 -0.38 12.67 -2.04
CA LEU A 87 0.95 13.23 -1.77
C LEU A 87 1.06 14.69 -2.24
#